data_AF-A0A9E2ZDI7-F1
#
_entry.id   AF-A0A9E2ZDI7-F1
#
_cell.length_a   1.000
_cell.length_b   1.000
_cell.length_c   1.000
_cell.angle_alpha   90.00
_cell.angle_beta   90.00
_cell.angle_gamma   90.00
#
_symmetry.space_group_name_H-M   'P 1'
#
loop_
_entity.id
_entity.type
_entity.pdbx_description
1 polymer ?
#
loop_
_entity_poly.entity_id
_entity_poly.type
_entity_poly.pdbx_seq_one_letter_code
_entity_poly.pdbx_strand_id
1 'polypeptide(L)'
;WMARFRDALEAPVLVGVGAAFDFHAGLVPQAPSWLQGAGLEWAYRLAQEPRRLWRRYLRYNPRFVGAFAVQLAHHLREQRRY
;
A
#
# COMPACT_ATOMS: atom_id res chain seq x y z
N TRP A 1 -1.45 15.57 13.27
CA TRP A 1 -0.41 16.54 13.69
C TRP A 1 -0.41 17.75 12.79
N MET A 2 -0.10 17.62 11.48
CA MET A 2 -0.08 18.75 10.54
C MET A 2 -1.36 19.60 10.58
N ALA A 3 -2.54 18.97 10.54
CA ALA A 3 -3.82 19.67 10.65
C ALA A 3 -4.00 20.46 11.96
N ARG A 4 -3.38 20.02 13.06
CA ARG A 4 -3.45 20.67 14.38
C ARG A 4 -2.52 21.89 14.49
N PHE A 5 -1.41 21.88 13.77
CA PHE A 5 -0.38 22.94 13.84
C PHE A 5 -0.34 23.81 12.59
N ARG A 6 -1.30 23.64 11.68
CA ARG A 6 -1.38 24.36 10.40
C ARG A 6 -1.29 25.88 10.55
N ASP A 7 -1.93 26.43 11.58
CA ASP A 7 -2.01 27.88 11.79
C ASP A 7 -0.74 28.47 12.40
N ALA A 8 0.17 27.61 12.89
CA ALA A 8 1.46 28.00 13.47
C ALA A 8 2.64 27.80 12.50
N LEU A 9 2.40 27.36 11.27
CA LEU A 9 3.42 27.04 10.28
C LEU A 9 3.28 27.96 9.07
N GLU A 10 4.33 28.71 8.73
CA GLU A 10 4.39 29.59 7.54
C GLU A 10 4.84 28.83 6.28
N ALA A 11 4.50 27.54 6.17
CA ALA A 11 4.87 26.72 5.01
C ALA A 11 3.75 26.74 3.95
N PRO A 12 4.05 27.01 2.67
CA PRO A 12 3.05 27.01 1.61
C PRO A 12 2.48 25.61 1.31
N VAL A 13 3.23 24.55 1.66
CA VAL A 13 2.82 23.15 1.49
C VAL A 13 3.32 22.32 2.66
N LEU A 14 2.46 21.44 3.17
CA LEU A 14 2.80 20.43 4.17
C LEU A 14 2.64 19.04 3.55
N VAL A 15 3.73 18.27 3.48
CA VAL A 15 3.74 16.92 2.89
C VAL A 15 4.01 15.86 3.95
N GLY A 16 3.02 15.00 4.21
CA GLY A 16 3.18 13.82 5.04
C GLY A 16 3.88 12.71 4.27
N VAL A 17 5.16 12.49 4.53
CA VAL A 17 5.96 11.46 3.83
C VAL A 17 5.85 10.05 4.44
N GLY A 18 5.18 9.92 5.58
CA GLY A 18 5.04 8.64 6.29
C GLY A 18 6.41 8.04 6.65
N ALA A 19 6.58 6.74 6.39
CA ALA A 19 7.81 6.01 6.69
C ALA A 19 8.92 6.19 5.64
N ALA A 20 8.80 7.12 4.68
CA ALA A 20 9.77 7.28 3.60
C ALA A 20 11.20 7.54 4.12
N PHE A 21 11.34 8.35 5.16
CA PHE A 21 12.64 8.59 5.80
C PHE A 21 13.18 7.36 6.51
N ASP A 22 12.32 6.55 7.15
CA ASP A 22 12.76 5.31 7.80
C ASP A 22 13.34 4.32 6.78
N PHE A 23 12.78 4.27 5.58
CA PHE A 23 13.33 3.50 4.46
C PHE A 23 14.64 4.09 3.92
N HIS A 24 14.75 5.42 3.83
CA HIS A 24 15.96 6.09 3.33
C HIS A 24 17.13 6.01 4.33
N ALA A 25 16.83 6.06 5.62
CA ALA A 25 17.80 5.90 6.71
C ALA A 25 18.20 4.44 6.97
N GLY A 26 17.62 3.48 6.24
CA GLY A 26 17.90 2.05 6.40
C GLY A 26 17.36 1.45 7.70
N LEU A 27 16.47 2.14 8.39
CA LEU A 27 15.88 1.71 9.66
C LEU A 27 14.81 0.62 9.45
N VAL A 28 14.20 0.59 8.27
CA VAL A 28 13.20 -0.43 7.90
C VAL A 28 13.73 -1.28 6.73
N PRO A 29 13.75 -2.62 6.86
CA PRO A 29 14.18 -3.50 5.78
C PRO A 29 13.24 -3.39 4.57
N GLN A 30 13.81 -3.10 3.41
CA GLN A 30 13.09 -3.15 2.14
C GLN A 30 13.08 -4.58 1.58
N ALA A 31 12.03 -4.92 0.83
CA ALA A 31 12.00 -6.19 0.13
C ALA A 31 13.16 -6.25 -0.89
N PRO A 32 13.75 -7.43 -1.14
CA PRO A 32 14.66 -7.63 -2.26
C PRO A 32 14.06 -7.09 -3.58
N SER A 33 14.90 -6.55 -4.47
CA SER A 33 14.48 -5.91 -5.72
C SER A 33 13.61 -6.80 -6.60
N TRP A 34 13.86 -8.11 -6.63
CA TRP A 34 13.04 -9.08 -7.37
C TRP A 34 11.62 -9.24 -6.79
N LEU A 35 11.46 -9.13 -5.47
CA LEU A 35 10.15 -9.12 -4.80
C LEU A 35 9.42 -7.81 -5.05
N GLN A 36 10.14 -6.69 -5.07
CA GLN A 36 9.57 -5.39 -5.44
C GLN A 36 9.07 -5.40 -6.89
N GLY A 37 9.88 -5.88 -7.83
CA GLY A 37 9.52 -5.98 -9.24
C GLY A 37 8.36 -6.94 -9.52
N ALA A 38 8.20 -7.98 -8.70
CA ALA A 38 7.05 -8.88 -8.75
C ALA A 38 5.78 -8.34 -8.07
N GLY A 39 5.83 -7.15 -7.45
CA GLY A 39 4.72 -6.60 -6.67
C GLY A 39 4.42 -7.39 -5.38
N LEU A 40 5.37 -8.18 -4.89
CA LEU A 40 5.25 -9.06 -3.71
C LEU A 40 5.80 -8.42 -2.43
N GLU A 41 6.09 -7.13 -2.44
CA GLU A 41 6.55 -6.39 -1.26
C GLU A 41 5.58 -6.52 -0.08
N TRP A 42 4.28 -6.59 -0.36
CA TRP A 42 3.25 -6.77 0.65
C TRP A 42 3.39 -8.11 1.41
N ALA A 43 3.81 -9.18 0.72
CA ALA A 43 4.01 -10.50 1.30
C ALA A 43 5.29 -10.51 2.16
N TYR A 44 6.34 -9.84 1.69
CA TYR A 44 7.56 -9.64 2.47
C TYR A 44 7.30 -8.85 3.77
N ARG A 45 6.51 -7.76 3.70
CA ARG A 45 6.10 -7.00 4.89
C ARG A 45 5.23 -7.82 5.84
N LEU A 46 4.33 -8.66 5.32
CA LEU A 46 3.51 -9.57 6.13
C LEU A 46 4.39 -10.60 6.87
N ALA A 47 5.42 -11.12 6.22
CA ALA A 47 6.36 -12.08 6.84
C ALA A 47 7.20 -11.42 7.96
N GLN A 48 7.57 -10.15 7.80
CA GLN A 48 8.31 -9.41 8.84
C GLN A 48 7.45 -9.03 10.05
N GLU A 49 6.19 -8.64 9.83
CA GLU A 49 5.29 -8.20 10.89
C GLU A 49 3.95 -8.94 10.89
N PRO A 50 3.96 -10.27 11.06
CA PRO A 50 2.77 -11.10 10.92
C PRO A 50 1.69 -10.68 11.91
N ARG A 51 2.03 -10.41 13.19
CA ARG A 51 1.06 -10.07 14.24
C ARG A 51 0.34 -8.73 14.02
N ARG A 52 0.97 -7.77 13.34
CA ARG A 52 0.40 -6.43 13.10
C ARG A 52 -0.37 -6.37 11.78
N LEU A 53 0.16 -6.97 10.71
CA LEU A 53 -0.40 -6.83 9.38
C LEU A 53 -1.43 -7.92 9.02
N TRP A 54 -1.38 -9.12 9.61
CA TRP A 54 -2.27 -10.22 9.23
C TRP A 54 -3.77 -9.87 9.28
N ARG A 55 -4.23 -9.19 10.34
CA ARG A 55 -5.65 -8.82 10.51
C ARG A 55 -6.12 -7.86 9.42
N ARG A 56 -5.23 -6.95 9.01
CA ARG A 56 -5.52 -5.99 7.95
C ARG A 56 -5.58 -6.73 6.62
N TYR A 57 -4.56 -7.53 6.31
CA TYR A 57 -4.48 -8.24 5.04
C TYR A 57 -5.62 -9.24 4.85
N LEU A 58 -5.97 -10.01 5.88
CA LEU A 58 -7.07 -10.97 5.80
C LEU A 58 -8.44 -10.32 5.62
N ARG A 59 -8.62 -9.06 6.05
CA ARG A 59 -9.88 -8.33 5.90
C ARG A 59 -9.98 -7.57 4.57
N TYR A 60 -8.90 -6.94 4.13
CA TYR A 60 -8.92 -6.05 2.96
C TYR A 60 -8.53 -6.78 1.67
N ASN A 61 -7.60 -7.73 1.69
CA ASN A 61 -7.20 -8.43 0.46
C ASN A 61 -8.36 -9.21 -0.18
N PRO A 62 -9.21 -9.95 0.55
CA PRO A 62 -10.32 -10.67 -0.08
C PRO A 62 -11.35 -9.71 -0.71
N ARG A 63 -11.58 -8.55 -0.08
CA ARG A 63 -12.47 -7.52 -0.63
C ARG A 63 -11.91 -6.91 -1.89
N PHE A 64 -10.62 -6.62 -1.90
CA PHE A 64 -9.92 -6.11 -3.07
C PHE A 64 -9.95 -7.12 -4.22
N VAL A 65 -9.58 -8.38 -3.95
CA VAL A 65 -9.60 -9.46 -4.96
C VAL A 65 -11.02 -9.68 -5.49
N GLY A 66 -12.04 -9.67 -4.63
CA GLY A 66 -13.44 -9.79 -5.06
C GLY A 66 -13.88 -8.63 -5.97
N ALA A 67 -13.62 -7.39 -5.55
CA ALA A 67 -13.95 -6.21 -6.36
C ALA A 67 -13.19 -6.20 -7.70
N PHE A 68 -11.91 -6.53 -7.67
CA PHE A 68 -11.07 -6.62 -8.87
C PHE A 68 -11.52 -7.75 -9.81
N ALA A 69 -11.88 -8.92 -9.26
CA ALA A 69 -12.40 -10.03 -10.05
C ALA A 69 -13.73 -9.69 -10.72
N VAL A 70 -14.62 -8.99 -10.01
CA VAL A 70 -15.87 -8.46 -10.59
C VAL A 70 -15.55 -7.47 -11.72
N GLN A 71 -14.65 -6.51 -11.48
CA GLN A 71 -14.23 -5.55 -12.50
C GLN A 71 -13.62 -6.25 -13.73
N LEU A 72 -12.77 -7.25 -13.52
CA LEU A 72 -12.15 -8.04 -14.59
C LEU A 72 -13.20 -8.83 -15.38
N ALA A 73 -14.16 -9.46 -14.70
CA ALA A 73 -15.23 -10.20 -15.34
C ALA A 73 -16.13 -9.28 -16.17
N HIS A 74 -16.41 -8.05 -15.70
CA HIS A 74 -17.11 -7.03 -16.49
C HIS A 74 -16.30 -6.64 -17.73
N HIS A 75 -15.01 -6.34 -17.57
CA HIS A 75 -14.14 -5.95 -18.68
C HIS A 75 -14.05 -7.04 -19.77
N LEU A 76 -13.87 -8.30 -19.36
CA LEU A 76 -13.82 -9.43 -20.30
C LEU A 76 -15.17 -9.68 -21.01
N ARG A 77 -16.29 -9.37 -20.37
CA ARG A 77 -17.63 -9.46 -21.00
C ARG A 77 -17.86 -8.35 -22.03
N GLU A 78 -17.34 -7.15 -21.78
CA GLU A 78 -17.44 -6.01 -22.70
C GLU A 78 -16.54 -6.18 -23.93
N GLN A 79 -15.30 -6.67 -23.74
CA GLN A 79 -14.36 -6.99 -24.81
C GLN A 79 -14.88 -8.09 -25.76
N ARG A 80 -15.70 -9.01 -25.26
CA ARG A 80 -16.28 -10.13 -26.04
C ARG A 80 -17.54 -9.75 -26.84
N ARG A 81 -18.02 -8.52 -26.67
CA ARG A 81 -19.23 -7.98 -27.32
C ARG A 81 -18.93 -7.15 -28.57
N TYR A 82 -17.65 -6.93 -28.88
CA TYR A 82 -17.13 -6.41 -30.14
C TYR A 82 -16.50 -7.55 -30.94
#